data_AF-D5AS87-F1
#
_entry.id   AF-D5AS87-F1
#
_cell.length_a   1.000
_cell.length_b   1.000
_cell.length_c   1.000
_cell.angle_alpha   90.00
_cell.angle_beta   90.00
_cell.angle_gamma   90.00
#
_symmetry.space_group_name_H-M   'P 1'
#
loop_
_entity.id
_entity.type
_entity.pdbx_description
1 polymer ?
#
loop_
_entity_poly.entity_id
_entity_poly.type
_entity_poly.pdbx_seq_one_letter_code
_entity_poly.pdbx_strand_id
1 'polypeptide(L)'
;MQLKPPADELAEIRAEIARLRAREGALREILLRDAAMPKIGRFHTVDLVTSRQRIFDPRLLPEEIRLDPAYTREKVTRVLRATRKGPAQAADSADPPAPDPRAALRARLFAGQQPH
;
A
#
# COMPACT_ATOMS: atom_id res chain seq x y z
N MET A 1 14.80 -1.74 31.17
CA MET A 1 14.03 -2.96 30.87
C MET A 1 13.40 -2.80 29.49
N GLN A 2 13.99 -3.37 28.44
CA GLN A 2 13.33 -3.54 27.14
C GLN A 2 13.31 -5.03 26.85
N LEU A 3 12.13 -5.62 26.74
CA LEU A 3 11.95 -7.05 26.50
C LEU A 3 10.93 -7.28 25.38
N LYS A 4 11.00 -6.44 24.33
CA LYS A 4 10.23 -6.61 23.11
C LYS A 4 11.03 -6.20 21.88
N PRO A 5 11.08 -7.03 20.82
CA PRO A 5 11.70 -6.63 19.56
C PRO A 5 11.02 -5.37 18.99
N PRO A 6 11.79 -4.40 18.46
CA PRO A 6 11.23 -3.15 17.93
C PRO A 6 10.15 -3.35 16.84
N ALA A 7 10.25 -4.43 16.07
CA ALA A 7 9.25 -4.78 15.05
C ALA A 7 7.89 -5.15 15.67
N ASP A 8 7.90 -5.89 16.78
CA ASP A 8 6.69 -6.30 17.49
C ASP A 8 6.06 -5.11 18.22
N GLU A 9 6.88 -4.27 18.85
CA GLU A 9 6.43 -3.01 19.46
C GLU A 9 5.78 -2.08 18.41
N LEU A 10 6.43 -1.91 17.26
CA LEU A 10 5.87 -1.13 16.16
C LEU A 10 4.55 -1.71 15.65
N ALA A 11 4.42 -3.04 15.58
CA ALA A 11 3.18 -3.70 15.19
C ALA A 11 2.04 -3.42 16.17
N GLU A 12 2.30 -3.50 17.48
CA GLU A 12 1.33 -3.19 18.52
C GLU A 12 0.91 -1.72 18.51
N ILE A 13 1.87 -0.79 18.44
CA ILE A 13 1.56 0.64 18.34
C ILE A 13 0.71 0.94 17.11
N ARG A 14 1.02 0.32 15.96
CA ARG A 14 0.20 0.49 14.75
C ARG A 14 -1.21 -0.08 14.89
N ALA A 15 -1.37 -1.21 15.58
CA ALA A 15 -2.69 -1.77 15.88
C ALA A 15 -3.48 -0.81 16.78
N GLU A 16 -2.86 -0.24 17.80
CA GLU A 16 -3.51 0.72 18.68
C GLU A 16 -3.87 2.01 17.95
N ILE A 17 -2.96 2.55 17.13
CA ILE A 17 -3.28 3.71 16.26
C ILE A 17 -4.47 3.40 15.35
N ALA A 18 -4.52 2.19 14.76
CA ALA A 18 -5.64 1.80 13.90
C ALA A 18 -6.97 1.76 14.68
N ARG A 19 -6.96 1.20 15.90
CA ARG A 19 -8.13 1.19 16.81
C ARG A 19 -8.59 2.60 17.16
N LEU A 20 -7.67 3.47 17.54
CA LEU A 20 -7.97 4.86 17.89
C LEU A 20 -8.49 5.65 16.68
N ARG A 21 -7.90 5.47 15.49
CA ARG A 21 -8.40 6.09 14.25
C ARG A 21 -9.79 5.61 13.87
N ALA A 22 -10.11 4.33 14.07
CA ALA A 22 -11.46 3.82 13.84
C ALA A 22 -12.47 4.49 14.78
N ARG A 23 -12.12 4.64 16.06
CA ARG A 23 -12.97 5.33 17.04
C ARG A 23 -13.11 6.83 16.73
N GLU A 24 -12.02 7.49 16.37
CA GLU A 24 -12.00 8.88 15.92
C GLU A 24 -12.91 9.08 14.71
N GLY A 25 -12.80 8.20 13.70
CA GLY A 25 -13.65 8.23 12.51
C GLY A 25 -15.13 8.11 12.84
N ALA A 26 -15.50 7.19 13.74
CA ALA A 26 -16.88 7.03 14.19
C ALA A 26 -17.41 8.30 14.88
N LEU A 27 -16.62 8.93 15.77
CA LEU A 27 -17.00 10.18 16.43
C LEU A 27 -17.13 11.35 15.44
N ARG A 28 -16.19 11.44 14.49
CA ARG A 28 -16.21 12.46 13.44
C ARG A 28 -17.45 12.35 12.56
N GLU A 29 -17.82 11.14 12.14
CA GLU A 29 -19.03 10.92 11.34
C GLU A 29 -20.29 11.36 12.09
N ILE A 30 -20.39 11.06 13.39
CA ILE A 30 -21.51 11.52 14.22
C ILE A 30 -21.58 13.06 14.23
N LEU A 31 -20.46 13.73 14.49
CA LEU A 31 -20.39 15.19 14.58
C LEU A 31 -20.60 15.91 13.24
N LEU A 32 -20.34 15.24 12.12
CA LEU A 32 -20.58 15.78 10.78
C LEU A 32 -22.02 15.56 10.30
N ARG A 33 -22.64 14.43 10.65
CA ARG A 33 -24.00 14.09 10.18
C ARG A 33 -25.10 14.81 10.95
N ASP A 34 -24.94 14.95 12.27
CA ASP A 34 -25.94 15.58 13.11
C ASP A 34 -25.57 17.06 13.37
N ALA A 35 -26.24 17.95 12.64
CA ALA A 35 -26.05 19.40 12.80
C ALA A 35 -26.54 19.93 14.15
N ALA A 36 -27.44 19.21 14.84
CA ALA A 36 -27.98 19.59 16.14
C ALA A 36 -27.12 19.07 17.31
N MET A 37 -26.17 18.17 17.05
CA MET A 37 -25.26 17.65 18.08
C MET A 37 -24.38 18.77 18.64
N PRO A 38 -24.28 18.92 19.97
CA PRO A 38 -23.44 19.94 20.57
C PRO A 38 -21.96 19.65 20.27
N LYS A 39 -21.29 20.61 19.64
CA LYS A 39 -19.85 20.55 19.34
C LYS A 39 -18.97 21.06 20.48
N ILE A 40 -19.56 21.36 21.63
CA ILE A 40 -18.89 21.83 22.83
C ILE A 40 -19.09 20.77 23.91
N GLY A 41 -18.00 20.19 24.37
CA GLY A 41 -17.95 19.27 25.51
C GLY A 41 -17.47 19.97 26.78
N ARG A 42 -17.33 19.19 27.86
CA ARG A 42 -16.89 19.70 29.17
C ARG A 42 -15.48 20.31 29.18
N PHE A 43 -14.60 19.81 28.32
CA PHE A 43 -13.18 20.21 28.28
C PHE A 43 -12.70 20.60 26.88
N HIS A 44 -13.49 20.35 25.83
CA HIS A 44 -13.06 20.48 24.43
C HIS A 44 -14.20 21.00 23.54
N THR A 45 -13.84 21.78 22.52
CA THR A 45 -14.76 22.27 21.49
C THR A 45 -14.28 21.78 20.12
N VAL A 46 -15.22 21.48 19.22
CA VAL A 46 -14.96 20.99 17.86
C VAL A 46 -15.53 21.97 16.83
N ASP A 47 -14.66 22.55 16.01
CA ASP A 47 -15.08 23.46 14.94
C ASP A 47 -15.08 22.78 13.58
N LEU A 48 -16.09 23.09 12.75
CA LEU A 48 -16.12 22.67 11.35
C LEU A 48 -15.49 23.76 10.48
N VAL A 49 -14.23 23.58 10.12
CA VAL A 49 -13.50 24.49 9.24
C VAL A 49 -13.55 23.98 7.80
N THR A 50 -14.11 24.77 6.90
CA THR A 50 -14.09 24.48 5.45
C THR A 50 -12.99 25.31 4.80
N SER A 51 -11.95 24.65 4.28
CA SER A 51 -10.91 25.29 3.48
C SER A 51 -11.08 24.93 2.01
N ARG A 52 -11.02 25.93 1.13
CA ARG A 52 -11.00 25.74 -0.32
C ARG A 52 -9.62 26.11 -0.84
N GLN A 53 -8.99 25.19 -1.54
CA GLN A 53 -7.68 25.39 -2.13
C GLN A 53 -7.75 25.10 -3.62
N ARG A 54 -7.12 25.96 -4.43
CA ARG A 54 -6.95 25.72 -5.85
C ARG A 54 -5.78 24.77 -6.02
N ILE A 55 -6.06 23.56 -6.51
CA ILE A 55 -5.04 22.54 -6.77
C ILE A 55 -4.73 22.54 -8.26
N PHE A 56 -3.43 22.51 -8.60
CA PHE A 56 -2.99 22.28 -9.97
C PHE A 56 -3.26 20.82 -10.35
N ASP A 57 -3.99 20.58 -11.44
CA ASP A 57 -4.28 19.23 -11.95
C ASP A 57 -3.38 18.91 -13.15
N PRO A 58 -2.34 18.06 -12.99
CA PRO A 58 -1.43 17.70 -14.07
C PRO A 58 -2.09 16.93 -15.22
N ARG A 59 -3.30 16.38 -15.02
CA ARG A 59 -4.03 15.63 -16.05
C ARG A 59 -4.63 16.53 -17.13
N LEU A 60 -4.82 17.81 -16.81
CA LEU A 60 -5.33 18.81 -17.75
C LEU A 60 -4.21 19.49 -18.54
N LEU A 61 -2.95 19.08 -18.34
CA LEU A 61 -1.85 19.57 -19.15
C LEU A 61 -1.88 18.96 -20.56
N PRO A 62 -1.43 19.72 -21.58
CA PRO A 62 -1.13 19.18 -22.90
C PRO A 62 -0.18 17.99 -22.83
N GLU A 63 -0.29 17.07 -23.78
CA GLU A 63 0.50 15.83 -23.78
C GLU A 63 2.00 16.11 -23.89
N GLU A 64 2.37 17.19 -24.57
CA GLU A 64 3.76 17.62 -24.78
C GLU A 64 4.44 17.92 -23.44
N ILE A 65 3.77 18.62 -22.52
CA ILE A 65 4.33 18.98 -21.21
C ILE A 65 4.26 17.79 -20.24
N ARG A 66 3.19 16.99 -20.32
CA ARG A 66 2.96 15.86 -19.43
C ARG A 66 3.95 14.72 -19.62
N LEU A 67 4.38 14.49 -20.87
CA LEU A 67 5.32 13.42 -21.23
C LEU A 67 6.78 13.91 -21.27
N ASP A 68 7.02 15.21 -21.22
CA ASP A 68 8.36 15.78 -21.22
C ASP A 68 9.11 15.42 -19.92
N PRO A 69 10.21 14.65 -20.00
CA PRO A 69 11.01 14.27 -18.84
C PRO A 69 11.57 15.45 -18.05
N ALA A 70 11.77 16.63 -18.69
CA ALA A 70 12.26 17.84 -18.02
C ALA A 70 11.33 18.34 -16.91
N TYR A 71 10.03 18.01 -16.98
CA TYR A 71 9.03 18.35 -15.97
C TYR A 71 8.69 17.19 -15.02
N THR A 72 9.48 16.11 -15.04
CA THR A 72 9.31 14.95 -14.16
C THR A 72 10.45 14.83 -13.15
N ARG A 73 10.15 14.24 -11.99
CA ARG A 73 11.18 13.88 -11.00
C ARG A 73 10.83 12.57 -10.34
N GLU A 74 11.85 11.80 -9.99
CA GLU A 74 11.67 10.63 -9.16
C GLU A 74 11.45 11.03 -7.69
N LYS A 75 10.38 10.54 -7.07
CA LYS A 75 10.14 10.69 -5.63
C LYS A 75 10.21 9.32 -4.96
N VAL A 76 11.32 9.06 -4.27
CA VAL A 76 11.49 7.82 -3.51
C VAL A 76 10.81 7.96 -2.14
N THR A 77 9.81 7.14 -1.86
CA THR A 77 9.15 7.07 -0.55
C THR A 77 9.37 5.69 0.06
N ARG A 78 10.06 5.63 1.20
CA ARG A 78 10.27 4.37 1.93
C ARG A 78 9.18 4.22 2.99
N VAL A 79 8.47 3.09 2.95
CA VAL A 79 7.36 2.81 3.88
C VAL A 79 7.65 1.51 4.62
N LEU A 80 7.79 1.61 5.94
CA LEU A 80 7.85 0.42 6.80
C LEU A 80 6.44 -0.19 6.89
N ARG A 81 6.33 -1.51 6.72
CA ARG A 81 5.09 -2.27 6.90
C ARG A 81 5.31 -3.36 7.95
N ALA A 82 4.51 -3.33 9.01
CA ALA A 82 4.47 -4.41 9.99
C ALA A 82 3.43 -5.43 9.51
N THR A 83 3.85 -6.67 9.27
CA THR A 83 2.96 -7.80 8.96
C THR A 83 3.26 -8.91 9.94
N ARG A 84 2.24 -9.71 10.29
CA ARG A 84 2.48 -10.87 11.15
C ARG A 84 3.35 -11.85 10.36
N LYS A 85 4.47 -12.29 10.95
CA LYS A 85 5.24 -13.42 10.42
C LYS A 85 4.32 -14.64 10.45
N GLY A 86 3.90 -15.12 9.28
CA GLY A 86 3.20 -16.41 9.17
C GLY A 86 4.11 -17.55 9.67
N PRO A 87 3.58 -18.78 9.84
CA PRO A 87 4.47 -19.92 10.01
C PRO A 87 5.45 -19.88 8.84
N ALA A 88 6.74 -19.97 9.15
CA ALA A 88 7.75 -20.11 8.11
C ALA A 88 7.35 -21.34 7.30
N GLN A 89 6.76 -21.14 6.12
CA GLN A 89 6.95 -22.13 5.07
C GLN A 89 8.47 -22.17 4.95
N ALA A 90 9.03 -23.29 5.40
CA ALA A 90 10.36 -23.69 5.02
C ALA A 90 10.44 -23.38 3.53
N ALA A 91 11.43 -22.56 3.18
CA ALA A 91 11.75 -22.29 1.80
C ALA A 91 11.61 -23.60 1.05
N ASP A 92 10.68 -23.61 0.11
CA ASP A 92 10.49 -24.68 -0.83
C ASP A 92 11.79 -24.71 -1.63
N SER A 93 12.80 -25.41 -1.12
CA SER A 93 13.82 -26.05 -1.93
C SER A 93 13.13 -27.22 -2.62
N ALA A 94 12.14 -26.91 -3.44
CA ALA A 94 11.74 -27.76 -4.53
C ALA A 94 12.86 -27.60 -5.55
N ASP A 95 13.68 -28.64 -5.67
CA ASP A 95 14.34 -28.99 -6.93
C ASP A 95 13.37 -28.68 -8.09
N PRO A 96 13.84 -28.12 -9.21
CA PRO A 96 12.99 -28.04 -10.39
C PRO A 96 12.50 -29.46 -10.70
N PRO A 97 11.17 -29.70 -10.80
CA PRO A 97 10.68 -31.02 -11.16
C PRO A 97 11.29 -31.39 -12.52
N ALA A 98 11.84 -32.60 -12.59
CA ALA A 98 12.46 -33.14 -13.79
C ALA A 98 11.56 -32.89 -15.01
N PRO A 99 12.12 -32.43 -16.15
CA PRO A 99 11.32 -32.12 -17.31
C PRO A 99 10.58 -33.38 -17.77
N ASP A 100 9.26 -33.21 -17.90
CA ASP A 100 8.32 -34.21 -18.39
C ASP A 100 8.84 -34.82 -19.71
N PRO A 101 9.06 -36.14 -19.83
CA PRO A 101 9.70 -36.76 -21.00
C PRO A 101 8.94 -36.52 -22.32
N ARG A 102 7.67 -36.10 -22.24
CA ARG A 102 6.85 -35.71 -23.39
C ARG A 102 7.17 -34.33 -23.96
N ALA A 103 7.74 -33.41 -23.17
CA ALA A 103 8.16 -32.09 -23.64
C ALA A 103 9.48 -32.15 -24.45
N ALA A 104 10.39 -33.06 -24.07
CA ALA A 104 11.69 -33.24 -24.74
C ALA A 104 11.56 -33.79 -26.18
N LEU A 105 10.51 -34.57 -26.47
CA LEU A 105 10.28 -35.12 -27.81
C LEU A 105 9.79 -34.03 -28.81
N ARG A 106 9.02 -33.04 -28.34
CA ARG A 106 8.55 -31.93 -29.18
C ARG A 106 9.67 -30.96 -29.57
N ALA A 107 10.63 -30.72 -28.68
CA ALA A 107 11.78 -29.86 -28.97
C ALA A 107 12.73 -30.46 -30.04
N ARG A 108 12.80 -31.80 -30.14
CA ARG A 108 13.61 -32.49 -31.17
C ARG A 108 12.99 -32.49 -32.56
N LEU A 109 11.67 -32.30 -32.68
CA LEU A 109 10.97 -32.29 -33.98
C LEU A 109 11.12 -30.97 -34.76
N PHE A 110 11.42 -29.86 -34.09
CA PHE A 110 11.55 -28.54 -34.74
C PHE A 110 12.99 -28.09 -35.02
N ALA A 111 14.00 -28.88 -34.65
CA ALA A 111 15.42 -28.58 -34.91
C ALA A 111 15.94 -29.14 -36.25
N GLY A 112 15.04 -29.63 -37.12
CA GLY A 112 15.40 -30.45 -38.28
C GLY A 112 14.87 -30.00 -39.64
N GLN A 113 14.63 -28.71 -39.88
CA GLN A 113 14.41 -28.21 -41.25
C GLN A 113 15.13 -26.88 -41.49
N GLN A 114 16.36 -26.97 -41.99
CA GLN A 114 16.94 -25.92 -42.83
C GLN A 114 16.31 -26.01 -44.24
N PRO A 115 16.20 -24.89 -44.94
CA PRO A 115 16.42 -24.92 -46.38
C PRO A 115 17.64 -24.05 -46.75
N HIS A 116 18.44 -24.62 -47.65
CA HIS A 116 19.39 -23.92 -48.52
C HIS A 116 18.65 -23.01 -49.51
#